data_AF-A0A7W0W618-F1
#
_entry.id   AF-A0A7W0W618-F1
#
_cell.length_a   1.000
_cell.length_b   1.000
_cell.length_c   1.000
_cell.angle_alpha   90.00
_cell.angle_beta   90.00
_cell.angle_gamma   90.00
#
_symmetry.space_group_name_H-M   'P 1'
#
loop_
_entity.id
_entity.type
_entity.pdbx_description
1 polymer ?
#
loop_
_entity_poly.entity_id
_entity_poly.type
_entity_poly.pdbx_seq_one_letter_code
_entity_poly.pdbx_strand_id
1 'polypeptide(L)'
;MKRFLSFLLVSTMLLGILAACGGTTATTVPAATTAPATDATAAPVADATAAPATGASTEVTGEVTLWHAYGTGSAEEATIAKLIANAQAANPNATINVLQ
;
A
#
# COMPACT_ATOMS: atom_id res chain seq x y z
N MET A 1 21.48 33.46 -27.75
CA MET A 1 21.85 32.02 -27.71
C MET A 1 21.68 31.40 -26.32
N LYS A 2 22.36 31.88 -25.26
CA LYS A 2 22.27 31.29 -23.89
C LYS A 2 20.85 31.27 -23.30
N ARG A 3 20.06 32.34 -23.52
CA ARG A 3 18.68 32.45 -23.01
C ARG A 3 17.73 31.46 -23.71
N PHE A 4 17.88 31.28 -25.02
CA PHE A 4 17.13 30.28 -25.80
C PHE A 4 17.50 28.85 -25.41
N LEU A 5 18.79 28.59 -25.13
CA LEU A 5 19.24 27.29 -24.63
C LEU A 5 18.68 26.97 -23.23
N SER A 6 18.56 27.98 -22.36
CA SER A 6 17.97 27.84 -21.03
C SER A 6 16.45 27.56 -21.09
N PHE A 7 15.72 28.22 -21.99
CA PHE A 7 14.29 27.94 -22.20
C PHE A 7 14.05 26.55 -22.81
N LEU A 8 14.94 26.07 -23.69
CA LEU A 8 14.89 24.72 -24.24
C LEU A 8 15.10 23.63 -23.16
N LEU A 9 16.04 23.86 -22.24
CA LEU A 9 16.33 22.95 -21.12
C LEU A 9 15.18 22.87 -20.11
N VAL A 10 14.54 24.00 -19.79
CA VAL A 10 13.40 24.01 -18.85
C VAL A 10 12.16 23.35 -19.47
N SER A 11 11.92 23.58 -20.77
CA SER A 11 10.80 22.95 -21.49
C SER A 11 10.94 21.42 -21.56
N THR A 12 12.13 20.91 -21.88
CA THR A 12 12.39 19.46 -21.93
C THR A 12 12.28 18.78 -20.57
N MET A 13 12.69 19.45 -19.49
CA MET A 13 12.50 18.93 -18.13
C MET A 13 11.01 18.83 -17.77
N LEU A 14 10.19 19.83 -18.14
CA LEU A 14 8.76 19.87 -17.81
C LEU A 14 7.94 18.77 -18.51
N LEU A 15 8.31 18.40 -19.74
CA LEU A 15 7.68 17.28 -20.45
C LEU A 15 8.07 15.91 -19.87
N GLY A 16 9.25 15.77 -19.26
CA GLY A 16 9.71 14.52 -18.64
C GLY A 16 8.92 14.13 -17.38
N ILE A 17 8.43 15.12 -16.62
CA ILE A 17 7.71 14.90 -15.36
C ILE A 17 6.29 14.36 -15.59
N LEU A 18 5.66 14.68 -16.72
CA LEU A 18 4.31 14.20 -17.06
C LEU A 18 4.30 12.72 -17.54
N ALA A 19 5.39 12.26 -18.16
CA ALA A 19 5.51 10.89 -18.63
C ALA A 19 5.71 9.86 -17.50
N ALA A 20 6.12 10.30 -16.31
CA ALA A 20 6.36 9.43 -15.16
C ALA A 20 5.08 9.03 -14.40
N CYS A 21 3.96 9.73 -14.61
CA CYS A 21 2.69 9.43 -13.93
C CYS A 21 1.69 8.64 -14.80
N GLY A 22 2.02 8.39 -16.07
CA GLY A 22 1.14 7.71 -17.05
C GLY A 22 1.55 6.28 -17.41
N GLY A 23 2.61 5.75 -16.80
CA GLY A 23 3.07 4.39 -17.05
C GLY A 23 2.14 3.36 -16.41
N THR A 24 1.28 2.75 -17.22
CA THR A 24 0.53 1.52 -16.89
C THR A 24 1.52 0.39 -16.65
N THR A 25 2.10 0.37 -15.46
CA THR A 25 2.78 -0.82 -14.95
C THR A 25 1.66 -1.78 -14.56
N ALA A 26 1.42 -2.76 -15.42
CA ALA A 26 0.59 -3.90 -15.05
C ALA A 26 1.27 -4.61 -13.87
N THR A 27 0.71 -4.44 -12.68
CA THR A 27 1.08 -5.23 -11.51
C THR A 27 0.75 -6.69 -11.82
N THR A 28 1.78 -7.50 -12.04
CA THR A 28 1.63 -8.95 -12.08
C THR A 28 1.38 -9.45 -10.66
N VAL A 29 0.11 -9.75 -10.38
CA VAL A 29 -0.30 -10.44 -9.16
C VAL A 29 0.35 -11.84 -9.16
N PRO A 30 1.02 -12.26 -8.07
CA PRO A 30 1.49 -13.63 -7.94
C PRO A 30 0.33 -14.62 -8.03
N ALA A 31 0.50 -15.67 -8.83
CA ALA A 31 -0.51 -16.72 -8.97
C ALA A 31 -0.76 -17.40 -7.62
N ALA A 32 -2.04 -17.61 -7.28
CA ALA A 32 -2.43 -18.33 -6.09
C ALA A 32 -1.98 -19.80 -6.16
N THR A 33 -1.23 -20.26 -5.15
CA THR A 33 -0.88 -21.67 -4.98
C THR A 33 -2.14 -22.49 -4.75
N THR A 34 -2.43 -23.44 -5.65
CA THR A 34 -3.54 -24.38 -5.51
C THR A 34 -3.13 -25.54 -4.61
N ALA A 35 -3.77 -25.68 -3.45
CA ALA A 35 -3.74 -26.93 -2.67
C ALA A 35 -4.58 -28.01 -3.40
N PRO A 36 -4.24 -29.31 -3.31
CA PRO A 36 -4.95 -30.36 -4.02
C PRO A 36 -6.43 -30.42 -3.59
N ALA A 37 -7.34 -30.25 -4.56
CA ALA A 37 -8.77 -30.42 -4.34
C ALA A 37 -9.14 -31.91 -4.29
N THR A 38 -9.91 -32.31 -3.28
CA THR A 38 -10.66 -33.57 -3.29
C THR A 38 -11.99 -33.33 -4.01
N ASP A 39 -12.30 -34.22 -4.95
CA ASP A 39 -13.42 -34.18 -5.89
C ASP A 39 -14.82 -34.05 -5.24
N ALA A 40 -15.62 -33.12 -5.73
CA ALA A 40 -17.07 -33.29 -5.92
C ALA A 40 -17.60 -32.27 -6.95
N THR A 41 -18.07 -32.81 -8.08
CA THR A 41 -18.67 -32.17 -9.25
C THR A 41 -20.01 -31.45 -9.01
N ALA A 42 -20.16 -30.21 -9.52
CA ALA A 42 -21.28 -29.70 -10.36
C ALA A 42 -21.06 -28.19 -10.71
N ALA A 43 -21.39 -27.79 -11.96
CA ALA A 43 -21.10 -26.47 -12.57
C ALA A 43 -22.28 -25.45 -12.44
N PRO A 44 -22.12 -24.16 -12.83
CA PRO A 44 -22.06 -23.01 -11.94
C PRO A 44 -23.39 -22.25 -11.82
N VAL A 45 -23.74 -21.83 -10.60
CA VAL A 45 -24.62 -20.67 -10.41
C VAL A 45 -23.74 -19.43 -10.58
N ALA A 46 -24.22 -18.41 -11.29
CA ALA A 46 -23.52 -17.14 -11.42
C ALA A 46 -23.45 -16.47 -10.03
N ASP A 47 -22.39 -16.77 -9.28
CA ASP A 47 -22.12 -16.13 -8.01
C ASP A 47 -21.75 -14.67 -8.29
N ALA A 48 -22.54 -13.76 -7.73
CA ALA A 48 -22.17 -12.36 -7.66
C ALA A 48 -20.74 -12.29 -7.11
N THR A 49 -19.87 -11.51 -7.75
CA THR A 49 -18.56 -11.17 -7.18
C THR A 49 -18.79 -10.62 -5.78
N ALA A 50 -18.66 -11.48 -4.77
CA ALA A 50 -18.63 -11.06 -3.40
C ALA A 50 -17.42 -10.11 -3.31
N ALA A 51 -17.68 -8.87 -2.91
CA ALA A 51 -16.61 -7.98 -2.47
C ALA A 51 -15.73 -8.78 -1.49
N PRO A 52 -14.39 -8.61 -1.50
CA PRO A 52 -13.53 -9.27 -0.53
C PRO A 52 -14.16 -9.08 0.84
N ALA A 53 -14.47 -10.17 1.53
CA ALA A 53 -15.08 -10.09 2.84
C ALA A 53 -14.19 -9.19 3.71
N THR A 54 -14.64 -7.97 4.00
CA THR A 54 -14.04 -7.05 4.96
C THR A 54 -14.31 -7.59 6.37
N GLY A 55 -13.80 -8.79 6.65
CA GLY A 55 -14.41 -9.64 7.67
C GLY A 55 -13.61 -10.86 8.02
N ALA A 56 -12.29 -10.72 8.09
CA ALA A 56 -11.49 -11.47 9.03
C ALA A 56 -10.40 -10.52 9.50
N SER A 57 -10.72 -9.70 10.51
CA SER A 57 -9.67 -9.15 11.37
C SER A 57 -9.08 -10.34 12.12
N THR A 58 -8.21 -11.09 11.45
CA THR A 58 -7.31 -11.98 12.16
C THR A 58 -6.46 -11.05 13.00
N GLU A 59 -6.69 -11.07 14.31
CA GLU A 59 -5.87 -10.37 15.28
C GLU A 59 -4.39 -10.53 14.88
N VAL A 60 -3.71 -9.41 14.67
CA VAL A 60 -2.29 -9.44 14.35
C VAL A 60 -1.56 -9.83 15.64
N THR A 61 -0.69 -10.82 15.53
CA THR A 61 0.17 -11.27 16.64
C THR A 61 1.64 -11.16 16.22
N GLY A 62 2.54 -11.13 17.21
CA GLY A 62 3.98 -10.99 16.96
C GLY A 62 4.45 -9.54 16.99
N GLU A 63 5.56 -9.26 16.33
CA GLU A 63 6.25 -7.96 16.40
C GLU A 63 6.28 -7.26 15.05
N VAL A 64 5.96 -5.97 15.02
CA VAL A 64 6.08 -5.10 13.85
C VAL A 64 6.87 -3.84 14.25
N THR A 65 7.78 -3.42 13.39
CA THR A 65 8.51 -2.16 13.55
C THR A 65 8.07 -1.17 12.47
N LEU A 66 7.49 -0.05 12.89
CA LEU A 66 7.13 1.06 12.02
C LEU A 66 8.29 2.06 11.98
N TRP A 67 8.86 2.25 10.80
CA TRP A 67 9.85 3.30 10.52
C TRP A 67 9.17 4.53 9.93
N HIS A 68 9.48 5.72 10.43
CA HIS A 68 9.03 6.96 9.82
C HIS A 68 10.06 8.07 9.96
N ALA A 69 10.00 9.10 9.11
CA ALA A 69 10.91 10.25 9.15
C ALA A 69 10.16 11.59 9.32
N TYR A 70 8.96 11.53 9.92
CA TYR A 70 8.19 12.73 10.21
C TYR A 70 8.85 13.55 11.32
N GLY A 71 8.87 14.88 11.13
CA GLY A 71 9.50 15.78 12.08
C GLY A 71 8.77 15.81 13.42
N THR A 72 9.51 15.99 14.50
CA THR A 72 8.94 16.19 15.83
C THR A 72 8.03 17.41 15.87
N GLY A 73 6.84 17.26 16.45
CA GLY A 73 5.80 18.28 16.52
C GLY A 73 5.00 18.46 15.22
N SER A 74 5.23 17.64 14.20
CA SER A 74 4.49 17.70 12.93
C SER A 74 3.06 17.14 13.07
N ALA A 75 2.19 17.54 12.14
CA ALA A 75 0.83 17.01 12.07
C ALA A 75 0.84 15.50 11.74
N GLU A 76 1.83 15.07 10.97
CA GLU A 76 2.04 13.69 10.57
C GLU A 76 2.49 12.81 11.75
N GLU A 77 3.42 13.29 12.59
CA GLU A 77 3.82 12.61 13.83
C GLU A 77 2.60 12.42 14.75
N ALA A 78 1.80 13.49 14.94
CA ALA A 78 0.59 13.41 15.75
C ALA A 78 -0.46 12.44 15.16
N THR A 79 -0.52 12.32 13.84
CA THR A 79 -1.44 11.41 13.15
C THR A 79 -0.97 9.96 13.29
N ILE A 80 0.32 9.69 13.11
CA ILE A 80 0.88 8.35 13.28
C ILE A 80 0.77 7.85 14.71
N ALA A 81 1.00 8.71 15.71
CA ALA A 81 0.78 8.35 17.11
C ALA A 81 -0.66 7.87 17.36
N LYS A 82 -1.67 8.52 16.76
CA LYS A 82 -3.07 8.10 16.84
C LYS A 82 -3.32 6.77 16.14
N LEU A 83 -2.73 6.56 14.97
CA LEU A 83 -2.87 5.30 14.23
C LEU A 83 -2.25 4.13 14.99
N ILE A 84 -1.07 4.32 15.60
CA ILE A 84 -0.42 3.31 16.44
C ILE A 84 -1.29 2.97 17.65
N ALA A 85 -1.85 3.97 18.34
CA ALA A 85 -2.73 3.73 19.48
C ALA A 85 -3.96 2.91 19.09
N ASN A 86 -4.58 3.23 17.95
CA ASN A 86 -5.71 2.47 17.42
C ASN A 86 -5.31 1.03 17.05
N ALA A 87 -4.13 0.86 16.44
CA ALA A 87 -3.61 -0.45 16.05
C ALA A 87 -3.32 -1.32 17.29
N GLN A 88 -2.74 -0.76 18.35
CA GLN A 88 -2.49 -1.44 19.61
C GLN A 88 -3.80 -1.85 20.29
N ALA A 89 -4.81 -0.96 20.31
CA ALA A 89 -6.12 -1.27 20.88
C ALA A 89 -6.84 -2.40 20.13
N ALA A 90 -6.69 -2.46 18.80
CA ALA A 90 -7.28 -3.50 17.96
C ALA A 90 -6.48 -4.82 17.95
N ASN A 91 -5.18 -4.78 18.30
CA ASN A 91 -4.27 -5.92 18.26
C ASN A 91 -3.47 -6.00 19.58
N PRO A 92 -4.12 -6.35 20.71
CA PRO A 92 -3.48 -6.32 22.02
C PRO A 92 -2.32 -7.33 22.16
N ASN A 93 -2.30 -8.38 21.32
CA ASN A 93 -1.23 -9.38 21.28
C ASN A 93 -0.12 -9.06 20.27
N ALA A 94 -0.17 -7.91 19.59
CA ALA A 94 0.92 -7.41 18.76
C ALA A 94 1.84 -6.48 19.55
N THR A 95 3.14 -6.60 19.33
CA THR A 95 4.15 -5.61 19.74
C THR A 95 4.40 -4.67 18.57
N ILE A 96 4.21 -3.37 18.78
CA ILE A 96 4.47 -2.34 17.76
C ILE A 96 5.63 -1.47 18.24
N ASN A 97 6.78 -1.61 17.59
CA ASN A 97 7.92 -0.73 17.78
C ASN A 97 7.83 0.45 16.82
N VAL A 98 8.36 1.60 17.22
CA VAL A 98 8.42 2.80 16.39
C VAL A 98 9.86 3.28 16.34
N LEU A 99 10.34 3.52 15.14
CA LEU A 99 11.64 4.11 14.87
C LEU A 99 11.42 5.39 14.06
N GLN A 100 12.05 6.47 14.51
CA GLN A 100 11.97 7.82 13.95
C GLN A 100 13.34 8.30 13.47
#